data_AF-A0A1H7K384-F1
#
_entry.id   AF-A0A1H7K384-F1
#
_cell.length_a   1.000
_cell.length_b   1.000
_cell.length_c   1.000
_cell.angle_alpha   90.00
_cell.angle_beta   90.00
_cell.angle_gamma   90.00
#
_symmetry.space_group_name_H-M   'P 1'
#
loop_
_entity.id
_entity.type
_entity.pdbx_description
1 polymer ?
#
loop_
_entity_poly.entity_id
_entity_poly.type
_entity_poly.pdbx_seq_one_letter_code
_entity_poly.pdbx_strand_id
1 'polypeptide(L)'
;MRRLAGSALALAVCAGVLGTPSVATAAPAPGLCTPDPAGGAVPADFVLDACVEAGGIVLRNSLAVPVTVRRSGDVGAPERRDAADDATAAVLRRLPGAFVLAPGDVARWPRGAGAGELVVGPLAPVAPVVSALRSLLPRLGEDEAAAQQVLVELSVDIGAAVTARIACSEGKSVIERVACDLHAADAIARAVAGGIPGDAVRAVTEQVLQPARWDTWASAAEEARAAVDRGQQQLSHGVAPPPPPPAAPAPAPAPAPAPAPNRAPAPAPVPAPIPAPIPAPIPAPVPAPAPVPVPVPVPVPPPVPPAADPREEFRRWLQELAEEVDRFRDGAREWREQHGHRGGGRDG
;
A
#
# COMPACT_ATOMS: atom_id res chain seq x y z
N MET A 1 -47.29 -3.56 39.66
CA MET A 1 -48.40 -2.63 39.33
C MET A 1 -47.84 -1.21 39.21
N ARG A 2 -48.31 -0.46 38.20
CA ARG A 2 -47.90 0.91 37.75
C ARG A 2 -46.65 0.91 36.83
N ARG A 3 -46.74 1.00 35.49
CA ARG A 3 -47.30 2.05 34.58
C ARG A 3 -46.67 3.41 34.90
N LEU A 4 -46.14 4.24 33.99
CA LEU A 4 -46.15 4.35 32.52
C LEU A 4 -45.11 5.43 32.14
N ALA A 5 -44.49 5.26 30.96
CA ALA A 5 -44.27 6.25 29.89
C ALA A 5 -43.65 7.65 30.17
N GLY A 6 -42.71 8.04 29.30
CA GLY A 6 -42.33 9.44 29.12
C GLY A 6 -41.08 9.66 28.26
N SER A 7 -41.03 9.09 27.05
CA SER A 7 -39.99 9.35 26.06
C SER A 7 -40.10 10.79 25.53
N ALA A 8 -39.12 11.64 25.82
CA ALA A 8 -38.95 12.95 25.17
C ALA A 8 -37.71 12.89 24.27
N LEU A 9 -37.93 12.47 23.02
CA LEU A 9 -36.93 12.48 21.96
C LEU A 9 -36.81 13.91 21.42
N ALA A 10 -35.77 14.63 21.81
CA ALA A 10 -35.45 15.93 21.22
C ALA A 10 -34.86 15.72 19.82
N LEU A 11 -35.64 16.02 18.78
CA LEU A 11 -35.18 16.11 17.40
C LEU A 11 -34.25 17.33 17.28
N ALA A 12 -32.94 17.09 17.29
CA ALA A 12 -31.95 18.06 16.85
C ALA A 12 -31.93 18.07 15.31
N VAL A 13 -32.37 19.18 14.73
CA VAL A 13 -32.37 19.44 13.29
C VAL A 13 -30.93 19.60 12.82
N CYS A 14 -30.40 18.60 12.10
CA CYS A 14 -29.16 18.72 11.35
C CYS A 14 -29.38 19.62 10.13
N ALA A 15 -29.09 20.92 10.27
CA ALA A 15 -28.91 21.81 9.13
C ALA A 15 -27.60 21.44 8.43
N GLY A 16 -27.70 20.74 7.31
CA GLY A 16 -26.59 20.44 6.42
C GLY A 16 -26.07 21.72 5.79
N VAL A 17 -25.00 22.27 6.36
CA VAL A 17 -24.15 23.25 5.67
C VAL A 17 -23.39 22.46 4.59
N LEU A 18 -23.68 22.75 3.32
CA LEU A 18 -22.82 22.39 2.19
C LEU A 18 -21.51 23.19 2.33
N GLY A 19 -20.65 22.75 3.25
CA GLY A 19 -19.27 23.17 3.31
C GLY A 19 -18.54 22.49 2.16
N THR A 20 -17.95 23.29 1.26
CA THR A 20 -16.78 22.83 0.49
C THR A 20 -15.82 22.14 1.47
N PRO A 21 -15.25 20.95 1.16
CA PRO A 21 -14.31 20.34 2.07
C PRO A 21 -13.18 21.34 2.31
N SER A 22 -13.11 21.90 3.52
CA SER A 22 -11.91 22.59 3.98
C SER A 22 -10.84 21.51 3.97
N VAL A 23 -9.98 21.56 2.96
CA VAL A 23 -8.72 20.81 2.96
C VAL A 23 -7.97 21.31 4.19
N ALA A 24 -8.05 20.55 5.28
CA ALA A 24 -7.22 20.78 6.44
C ALA A 24 -5.77 20.61 5.95
N THR A 25 -5.08 21.73 5.76
CA THR A 25 -3.66 21.75 5.41
C THR A 25 -2.89 21.20 6.60
N ALA A 26 -2.54 19.92 6.53
CA ALA A 26 -1.57 19.34 7.43
C ALA A 26 -0.23 20.06 7.22
N ALA A 27 0.40 20.49 8.31
CA ALA A 27 1.75 21.02 8.23
C ALA A 27 2.71 19.88 7.84
N PRO A 28 3.62 20.09 6.88
CA PRO A 28 4.66 19.12 6.55
C PRO A 28 5.50 18.83 7.80
N ALA A 29 6.06 17.62 7.89
CA ALA A 29 6.97 17.27 8.98
C ALA A 29 8.13 18.28 9.01
N PRO A 30 8.35 19.02 10.12
CA PRO A 30 9.31 20.10 10.17
C PRO A 30 10.73 19.57 9.90
N GLY A 31 11.42 20.18 8.93
CA GLY A 31 12.78 19.82 8.54
C GLY A 31 12.90 18.73 7.47
N LEU A 32 11.80 18.16 6.97
CA LEU A 32 11.86 17.12 5.93
C LEU A 32 12.14 17.68 4.52
N CYS A 33 11.48 18.78 4.17
CA CYS A 33 11.70 19.53 2.94
C CYS A 33 11.13 20.95 3.04
N THR A 34 11.38 21.80 2.04
CA THR A 34 10.70 23.10 1.91
C THR A 34 9.38 22.89 1.17
N PRO A 35 8.22 23.04 1.83
CA PRO A 35 6.93 22.77 1.20
C PRO A 35 6.63 23.76 0.06
N ASP A 36 6.12 23.23 -1.04
CA ASP A 36 5.58 24.02 -2.14
C ASP A 36 4.04 24.01 -2.05
N PRO A 37 3.40 25.14 -1.65
CA PRO A 37 1.95 25.20 -1.51
C PRO A 37 1.20 25.01 -2.84
N ALA A 38 1.86 25.20 -3.99
CA ALA A 38 1.29 24.94 -5.31
C ALA A 38 1.41 23.46 -5.73
N GLY A 39 2.23 22.69 -5.02
CA GLY A 39 2.58 21.30 -5.35
C GLY A 39 1.54 20.26 -4.93
N GLY A 40 0.54 20.62 -4.13
CA GLY A 40 -0.42 19.68 -3.55
C GLY A 40 -0.24 19.51 -2.05
N ALA A 41 -1.28 19.01 -1.38
CA ALA A 41 -1.31 18.85 0.07
C ALA A 41 -1.06 17.40 0.48
N VAL A 42 -0.37 17.23 1.60
CA VAL A 42 -0.25 15.94 2.29
C VAL A 42 -1.47 15.79 3.22
N PRO A 43 -2.20 14.65 3.19
CA PRO A 43 -3.27 14.39 4.16
C PRO A 43 -2.74 14.42 5.61
N ALA A 44 -3.53 14.96 6.53
CA ALA A 44 -3.13 15.09 7.93
C ALA A 44 -2.92 13.76 8.65
N ASP A 45 -3.63 12.74 8.18
CA ASP A 45 -3.57 11.36 8.65
C ASP A 45 -2.75 10.47 7.71
N PHE A 46 -1.92 11.04 6.82
CA PHE A 46 -1.02 10.24 5.99
C PHE A 46 -0.07 9.42 6.86
N VAL A 47 0.10 8.15 6.51
CA VAL A 47 0.71 7.14 7.38
C VAL A 47 2.22 7.37 7.65
N LEU A 48 2.91 8.08 6.76
CA LEU A 48 4.32 8.43 6.90
C LEU A 48 4.50 9.94 7.04
N ASP A 49 5.67 10.36 7.51
CA ASP A 49 6.07 11.76 7.41
C ASP A 49 6.29 12.09 5.93
N ALA A 50 5.57 13.08 5.41
CA ALA A 50 5.66 13.47 4.00
C ALA A 50 5.78 14.98 3.82
N CYS A 51 6.45 15.37 2.75
CA CYS A 51 6.63 16.76 2.37
C CYS A 51 6.67 16.87 0.84
N VAL A 52 5.83 17.75 0.28
CA VAL A 52 5.77 18.00 -1.16
C VAL A 52 6.56 19.27 -1.46
N GLU A 53 7.67 19.12 -2.18
CA GLU A 53 8.55 20.22 -2.61
C GLU A 53 8.38 20.51 -4.11
N ALA A 54 9.02 21.58 -4.58
CA ALA A 54 9.11 21.89 -6.00
C ALA A 54 9.72 20.71 -6.77
N GLY A 55 8.91 20.05 -7.61
CA GLY A 55 9.32 18.93 -8.45
C GLY A 55 9.46 17.57 -7.76
N GLY A 56 9.05 17.40 -6.50
CA GLY A 56 9.20 16.11 -5.83
C GLY A 56 8.30 15.90 -4.60
N ILE A 57 8.21 14.64 -4.17
CA ILE A 57 7.61 14.20 -2.91
C ILE A 57 8.71 13.56 -2.08
N VAL A 58 8.93 14.03 -0.86
CA VAL A 58 9.87 13.44 0.09
C VAL A 58 9.07 12.69 1.14
N LEU A 59 9.37 11.40 1.33
CA LEU A 59 8.79 10.57 2.37
C LEU A 59 9.87 10.15 3.36
N ARG A 60 9.52 10.15 4.65
CA ARG A 60 10.31 9.54 5.72
C ARG A 60 9.47 8.48 6.43
N ASN A 61 10.01 7.29 6.57
CA ASN A 61 9.32 6.26 7.33
C ASN A 61 9.46 6.53 8.84
N SER A 62 8.42 7.10 9.44
CA SER A 62 8.33 7.34 10.89
C SER A 62 7.78 6.15 11.69
N LEU A 63 7.43 5.05 11.02
CA LEU A 63 7.00 3.81 11.67
C LEU A 63 8.20 2.99 12.15
N ALA A 64 7.96 2.15 13.17
CA ALA A 64 8.93 1.17 13.66
C ALA A 64 9.05 -0.08 12.76
N VAL A 65 8.27 -0.15 11.67
CA VAL A 65 8.23 -1.29 10.74
C VAL A 65 8.65 -0.84 9.34
N PRO A 66 9.30 -1.72 8.55
CA PRO A 66 9.58 -1.43 7.16
C PRO A 66 8.29 -1.41 6.32
N VAL A 67 8.22 -0.49 5.36
CA VAL A 67 7.09 -0.35 4.45
C VAL A 67 7.53 -0.43 3.00
N THR A 68 6.59 -0.77 2.12
CA THR A 68 6.77 -0.68 0.68
C THR A 68 6.11 0.59 0.16
N VAL A 69 6.72 1.23 -0.82
CA VAL A 69 6.14 2.36 -1.54
C VAL A 69 6.04 1.97 -3.02
N ARG A 70 4.80 1.92 -3.51
CA ARG A 70 4.49 1.68 -4.92
C ARG A 70 4.14 3.01 -5.58
N ARG A 71 4.69 3.24 -6.77
CA ARG A 71 4.39 4.43 -7.58
C ARG A 71 3.51 4.05 -8.77
N SER A 72 2.62 4.95 -9.15
CA SER A 72 1.82 4.89 -10.38
C SER A 72 1.63 6.29 -10.96
N GLY A 73 1.30 6.38 -12.26
CA GLY A 73 1.16 7.65 -12.96
C GLY A 73 2.50 8.38 -13.16
N ASP A 74 2.47 9.70 -13.19
CA ASP A 74 3.60 10.56 -13.52
C ASP A 74 4.51 10.86 -12.31
N VAL A 75 5.02 9.78 -11.72
CA VAL A 75 5.98 9.81 -10.61
C VAL A 75 7.30 9.20 -11.09
N GLY A 76 8.40 9.92 -10.91
CA GLY A 76 9.75 9.50 -11.28
C GLY A 76 10.29 8.33 -10.45
N ALA A 77 11.49 7.87 -10.80
CA ALA A 77 12.18 6.83 -10.03
C ALA A 77 12.59 7.37 -8.64
N PRO A 78 12.48 6.56 -7.57
CA PRO A 78 12.86 6.98 -6.23
C PRO A 78 14.37 7.21 -6.10
N GLU A 79 14.72 8.26 -5.36
CA GLU A 79 16.08 8.60 -4.95
C GLU A 79 16.17 8.53 -3.42
N ARG A 80 17.05 7.68 -2.89
CA ARG A 80 17.25 7.58 -1.43
C ARG A 80 18.14 8.76 -0.98
N ARG A 81 17.67 9.53 0.00
CA ARG A 81 18.41 10.67 0.57
C ARG A 81 19.19 10.25 1.82
N ASP A 82 18.48 9.62 2.75
CA ASP A 82 19.07 9.11 3.99
C ASP A 82 18.66 7.65 4.20
N ALA A 83 19.64 6.83 4.56
CA ALA A 83 19.44 5.42 4.84
C ALA A 83 19.88 5.15 6.29
N ALA A 84 19.01 4.56 7.09
CA ALA A 84 19.42 4.07 8.39
C ALA A 84 20.53 3.01 8.23
N ASP A 85 21.59 3.15 9.03
CA ASP A 85 22.70 2.19 9.08
C ASP A 85 22.28 0.96 9.90
N ASP A 86 21.45 0.13 9.27
CA ASP A 86 20.99 -1.15 9.82
C ASP A 86 21.20 -2.26 8.78
N ALA A 87 21.84 -3.34 9.21
CA ALA A 87 22.18 -4.47 8.34
C ALA A 87 20.94 -5.19 7.79
N THR A 88 19.86 -5.25 8.58
CA THR A 88 18.61 -5.85 8.10
C THR A 88 17.95 -4.96 7.05
N ALA A 89 17.92 -3.64 7.26
CA ALA A 89 17.47 -2.67 6.29
C ALA A 89 18.28 -2.73 4.98
N ALA A 90 19.60 -2.91 5.06
CA ALA A 90 20.46 -3.05 3.88
C ALA A 90 20.05 -4.25 2.99
N VAL A 91 19.72 -5.39 3.61
CA VAL A 91 19.22 -6.57 2.89
C VAL A 91 17.83 -6.31 2.32
N LEU A 92 16.91 -5.75 3.10
CA LEU A 92 15.53 -5.48 2.66
C LEU A 92 15.45 -4.52 1.48
N ARG A 93 16.38 -3.58 1.35
CA ARG A 93 16.43 -2.63 0.22
C ARG A 93 16.77 -3.31 -1.12
N ARG A 94 17.21 -4.57 -1.12
CA ARG A 94 17.47 -5.36 -2.33
C ARG A 94 16.25 -6.13 -2.84
N LEU A 95 15.12 -6.05 -2.14
CA LEU A 95 13.90 -6.74 -2.54
C LEU A 95 13.40 -6.27 -3.92
N PRO A 96 13.07 -7.18 -4.84
CA PRO A 96 12.54 -6.81 -6.13
C PRO A 96 11.07 -6.36 -6.04
N GLY A 97 10.62 -5.59 -7.04
CA GLY A 97 9.20 -5.31 -7.27
C GLY A 97 8.57 -4.15 -6.47
N ALA A 98 9.20 -3.68 -5.39
CA ALA A 98 8.75 -2.48 -4.66
C ALA A 98 9.92 -1.75 -3.99
N PHE A 99 9.79 -0.44 -3.80
CA PHE A 99 10.79 0.34 -3.07
C PHE A 99 10.53 0.22 -1.57
N VAL A 100 11.50 -0.29 -0.82
CA VAL A 100 11.39 -0.48 0.63
C VAL A 100 11.95 0.72 1.38
N LEU A 101 11.17 1.27 2.31
CA LEU A 101 11.63 2.23 3.32
C LEU A 101 11.73 1.51 4.66
N ALA A 102 12.95 1.30 5.15
CA ALA A 102 13.16 0.83 6.52
C ALA A 102 12.82 1.94 7.53
N PRO A 103 12.63 1.63 8.83
CA PRO A 103 12.41 2.64 9.85
C PRO A 103 13.46 3.75 9.80
N GLY A 104 13.01 5.00 9.71
CA GLY A 104 13.86 6.19 9.62
C GLY A 104 14.39 6.54 8.22
N ASP A 105 14.25 5.68 7.22
CA ASP A 105 14.71 5.97 5.85
C ASP A 105 13.99 7.18 5.26
N VAL A 106 14.72 7.98 4.47
CA VAL A 106 14.20 9.13 3.72
C VAL A 106 14.45 8.93 2.24
N ALA A 107 13.42 9.08 1.41
CA ALA A 107 13.54 9.03 -0.04
C ALA A 107 12.67 10.09 -0.72
N ARG A 108 13.11 10.48 -1.92
CA ARG A 108 12.46 11.46 -2.78
C ARG A 108 11.95 10.77 -4.03
N TRP A 109 10.72 11.08 -4.42
CA TRP A 109 10.16 10.75 -5.72
C TRP A 109 10.02 12.04 -6.54
N PRO A 110 10.72 12.17 -7.68
CA PRO A 110 10.47 13.25 -8.62
C PRO A 110 9.01 13.22 -9.09
N ARG A 111 8.39 14.40 -9.26
CA ARG A 111 7.04 14.53 -9.81
C ARG A 111 7.12 14.99 -11.26
N GLY A 112 6.35 14.35 -12.13
CA GLY A 112 6.14 14.86 -13.48
C GLY A 112 5.01 15.88 -13.56
N ALA A 113 4.61 16.22 -14.78
CA ALA A 113 3.57 17.22 -15.05
C ALA A 113 2.15 16.67 -14.93
N GLY A 114 1.97 15.36 -15.09
CA GLY A 114 0.71 14.64 -15.00
C GLY A 114 0.32 14.26 -13.58
N ALA A 115 -0.83 13.60 -13.44
CA ALA A 115 -1.26 13.04 -12.17
C ALA A 115 -0.42 11.80 -11.83
N GLY A 116 -0.11 11.64 -10.55
CA GLY A 116 0.68 10.54 -10.05
C GLY A 116 0.34 10.22 -8.61
N GLU A 117 0.72 9.03 -8.18
CA GLU A 117 0.32 8.48 -6.89
C GLU A 117 1.41 7.63 -6.28
N LEU A 118 1.54 7.76 -4.96
CA LEU A 118 2.33 6.89 -4.11
C LEU A 118 1.39 6.13 -3.16
N VAL A 119 1.55 4.80 -3.13
CA VAL A 119 0.80 3.92 -2.22
C VAL A 119 1.78 3.26 -1.26
N VAL A 120 1.59 3.51 0.02
CA VAL A 120 2.34 2.88 1.10
C VAL A 120 1.64 1.58 1.49
N GLY A 121 2.36 0.47 1.46
CA GLY A 121 1.84 -0.84 1.83
C GLY A 121 2.72 -1.52 2.88
N PRO A 122 2.15 -2.44 3.68
CA PRO A 122 2.95 -3.26 4.58
C PRO A 122 3.93 -4.12 3.77
N LEU A 123 5.12 -4.31 4.30
CA LEU A 123 6.01 -5.35 3.80
C LEU A 123 5.51 -6.72 4.30
N ALA A 124 5.50 -7.74 3.44
CA ALA A 124 5.30 -9.13 3.86
C ALA A 124 6.30 -9.50 4.98
N PRO A 125 6.12 -10.62 5.74
CA PRO A 125 7.00 -11.01 6.85
C PRO A 125 8.43 -11.42 6.43
N VAL A 126 9.02 -10.74 5.47
CA VAL A 126 10.40 -10.86 5.01
C VAL A 126 11.37 -10.31 6.05
N ALA A 127 11.06 -9.16 6.66
CA ALA A 127 11.91 -8.53 7.67
C ALA A 127 12.25 -9.42 8.88
N PRO A 128 11.28 -10.08 9.54
CA PRO A 128 11.60 -10.97 10.64
C PRO A 128 12.32 -12.26 10.17
N VAL A 129 12.11 -12.72 8.94
CA VAL A 129 12.85 -13.86 8.36
C VAL A 129 14.32 -13.48 8.10
N VAL A 130 14.57 -12.32 7.46
CA VAL A 130 15.92 -11.78 7.26
C VAL A 130 16.64 -11.66 8.61
N SER A 131 15.98 -11.12 9.63
CA SER A 131 16.54 -11.00 10.98
C SER A 131 16.90 -12.36 11.58
N ALA A 132 16.02 -13.36 11.43
CA ALA A 132 16.22 -14.71 11.95
C ALA A 132 17.38 -15.46 11.27
N LEU A 133 17.62 -15.22 9.98
CA LEU A 133 18.63 -15.93 9.18
C LEU A 133 19.95 -15.17 9.04
N ARG A 134 20.02 -13.93 9.52
CA ARG A 134 21.22 -13.07 9.40
C ARG A 134 22.48 -13.71 9.96
N SER A 135 22.39 -14.45 11.07
CA SER A 135 23.54 -15.14 11.67
C SER A 135 24.10 -16.27 10.79
N LEU A 136 23.33 -16.72 9.81
CA LEU A 136 23.71 -17.76 8.86
C LEU A 136 24.26 -17.19 7.54
N LEU A 137 24.28 -15.86 7.35
CA LEU A 137 24.81 -15.21 6.15
C LEU A 137 26.16 -15.78 5.67
N PRO A 138 27.18 -15.99 6.54
CA PRO A 138 28.47 -16.53 6.09
C PRO A 138 28.42 -17.94 5.49
N ARG A 139 27.28 -18.65 5.63
CA ARG A 139 27.07 -19.99 5.07
C ARG A 139 26.20 -19.97 3.81
N LEU A 140 25.58 -18.84 3.47
CA LEU A 140 24.62 -18.76 2.36
C LEU A 140 25.26 -18.48 1.00
N GLY A 141 26.52 -18.05 0.95
CA GLY A 141 27.21 -17.76 -0.31
C GLY A 141 28.73 -17.65 -0.12
N GLU A 142 29.45 -17.67 -1.24
CA GLU A 142 30.92 -17.58 -1.28
C GLU A 142 31.44 -16.21 -0.86
N ASP A 143 30.65 -15.17 -1.13
CA ASP A 143 30.88 -13.80 -0.69
C ASP A 143 29.62 -13.19 -0.07
N GLU A 144 29.78 -12.01 0.55
CA GLU A 144 28.69 -11.34 1.25
C GLU A 144 27.54 -10.94 0.30
N ALA A 145 27.83 -10.56 -0.95
CA ALA A 145 26.81 -10.14 -1.90
C ALA A 145 25.96 -11.32 -2.36
N ALA A 146 26.58 -12.45 -2.68
CA ALA A 146 25.92 -13.70 -3.02
C ALA A 146 25.10 -14.23 -1.84
N ALA A 147 25.67 -14.22 -0.63
CA ALA A 147 24.97 -14.63 0.59
C ALA A 147 23.73 -13.76 0.86
N GLN A 148 23.85 -12.45 0.67
CA GLN A 148 22.74 -11.51 0.83
C GLN A 148 21.66 -11.72 -0.25
N GLN A 149 22.04 -12.04 -1.49
CA GLN A 149 21.08 -12.35 -2.56
C GLN A 149 20.27 -13.61 -2.22
N VAL A 150 20.96 -14.69 -1.82
CA VAL A 150 20.32 -15.94 -1.37
C VAL A 150 19.39 -15.66 -0.19
N LEU A 151 19.83 -14.86 0.79
CA LEU A 151 19.01 -14.49 1.94
C LEU A 151 17.74 -13.74 1.53
N VAL A 152 17.83 -12.81 0.57
CA VAL A 152 16.68 -12.05 0.07
C VAL A 152 15.67 -12.98 -0.59
N GLU A 153 16.11 -13.81 -1.54
CA GLU A 153 15.25 -14.74 -2.28
C GLU A 153 14.54 -15.71 -1.34
N LEU A 154 15.31 -16.36 -0.47
CA LEU A 154 14.77 -17.27 0.54
C LEU A 154 13.78 -16.57 1.49
N SER A 155 14.07 -15.34 1.91
CA SER A 155 13.18 -14.61 2.82
C SER A 155 11.88 -14.18 2.14
N VAL A 156 11.89 -13.92 0.83
CA VAL A 156 10.69 -13.67 0.03
C VAL A 156 9.82 -14.93 -0.02
N ASP A 157 10.41 -16.07 -0.35
CA ASP A 157 9.67 -17.34 -0.48
C ASP A 157 9.06 -17.78 0.86
N ILE A 158 9.84 -17.71 1.95
CA ILE A 158 9.35 -18.01 3.30
C ILE A 158 8.28 -17.00 3.70
N GLY A 159 8.49 -15.70 3.45
CA GLY A 159 7.49 -14.67 3.73
C GLY A 159 6.18 -14.89 3.00
N ALA A 160 6.23 -15.36 1.75
CA ALA A 160 5.06 -15.75 0.96
C ALA A 160 4.36 -16.99 1.54
N ALA A 161 5.12 -18.03 1.92
CA ALA A 161 4.57 -19.23 2.56
C ALA A 161 3.86 -18.91 3.90
N VAL A 162 4.46 -18.06 4.73
CA VAL A 162 3.85 -17.59 5.99
C VAL A 162 2.61 -16.76 5.72
N THR A 163 2.62 -15.91 4.69
CA THR A 163 1.44 -15.13 4.30
C THR A 163 0.29 -16.04 3.85
N ALA A 164 0.59 -17.08 3.06
CA ALA A 164 -0.39 -18.08 2.65
C ALA A 164 -0.93 -18.87 3.85
N ARG A 165 -0.08 -19.20 4.83
CA ARG A 165 -0.48 -19.82 6.09
C ARG A 165 -1.49 -18.98 6.87
N ILE A 166 -1.24 -17.67 7.00
CA ILE A 166 -2.14 -16.74 7.70
C ILE A 166 -3.51 -16.75 7.03
N ALA A 167 -3.55 -16.53 5.71
CA ALA A 167 -4.79 -16.53 4.93
C ALA A 167 -5.52 -17.88 5.02
N CYS A 168 -4.79 -18.98 4.99
CA CYS A 168 -5.34 -20.32 5.14
C CYS A 168 -5.97 -20.55 6.52
N SER A 169 -5.40 -19.97 7.58
CA SER A 169 -5.77 -20.24 8.98
C SER A 169 -6.95 -19.40 9.49
N GLU A 170 -7.35 -18.36 8.74
CA GLU A 170 -8.44 -17.47 9.12
C GLU A 170 -9.76 -18.25 9.29
N GLY A 171 -10.41 -18.09 10.45
CA GLY A 171 -11.66 -18.78 10.78
C GLY A 171 -11.54 -20.30 11.03
N LYS A 172 -10.36 -20.90 10.93
CA LYS A 172 -10.16 -22.35 11.14
C LYS A 172 -9.95 -22.72 12.61
N SER A 173 -10.47 -23.89 12.98
CA SER A 173 -10.19 -24.52 14.27
C SER A 173 -8.73 -24.97 14.37
N VAL A 174 -8.27 -25.28 15.59
CA VAL A 174 -6.88 -25.72 15.84
C VAL A 174 -6.51 -26.95 15.01
N ILE A 175 -7.43 -27.89 14.83
CA ILE A 175 -7.19 -29.12 14.06
C ILE A 175 -7.07 -28.82 12.56
N GLU A 176 -7.90 -27.92 12.04
CA GLU A 176 -7.88 -27.56 10.62
C GLU A 176 -6.66 -26.71 10.23
N ARG A 177 -6.05 -26.00 11.20
CA ARG A 177 -4.80 -25.25 10.98
C ARG A 177 -3.60 -26.17 10.70
N VAL A 178 -3.63 -27.42 11.13
CA VAL A 178 -2.56 -28.39 10.85
C VAL A 178 -2.33 -28.54 9.34
N ALA A 179 -3.38 -28.56 8.53
CA ALA A 179 -3.23 -28.59 7.07
C ALA A 179 -2.51 -27.34 6.54
N CYS A 180 -2.85 -26.15 7.06
CA CYS A 180 -2.18 -24.90 6.71
C CYS A 180 -0.71 -24.89 7.12
N ASP A 181 -0.39 -25.40 8.32
CA ASP A 181 0.98 -25.53 8.81
C ASP A 181 1.81 -26.43 7.89
N LEU A 182 1.23 -27.55 7.45
CA LEU A 182 1.95 -28.47 6.60
C LEU A 182 2.15 -27.95 5.16
N HIS A 183 1.16 -27.24 4.60
CA HIS A 183 1.35 -26.54 3.32
C HIS A 183 2.45 -25.48 3.41
N ALA A 184 2.50 -24.74 4.52
CA ALA A 184 3.58 -23.77 4.77
C ALA A 184 4.93 -24.47 4.92
N ALA A 185 4.99 -25.58 5.66
CA ALA A 185 6.19 -26.39 5.84
C ALA A 185 6.73 -26.88 4.48
N ASP A 186 5.86 -27.38 3.62
CA ASP A 186 6.20 -27.85 2.28
C ASP A 186 6.77 -26.72 1.41
N ALA A 187 6.08 -25.57 1.36
CA ALA A 187 6.54 -24.41 0.59
C ALA A 187 7.92 -23.92 1.09
N ILE A 188 8.12 -23.85 2.41
CA ILE A 188 9.40 -23.47 3.02
C ILE A 188 10.49 -24.51 2.72
N ALA A 189 10.18 -25.80 2.81
CA ALA A 189 11.13 -26.87 2.52
C ALA A 189 11.58 -26.84 1.06
N ARG A 190 10.67 -26.58 0.11
CA ARG A 190 11.00 -26.42 -1.31
C ARG A 190 11.89 -25.20 -1.57
N ALA A 191 11.59 -24.06 -0.93
CA ALA A 191 12.43 -22.87 -1.02
C ALA A 191 13.85 -23.13 -0.50
N VAL A 192 13.98 -23.80 0.65
CA VAL A 192 15.28 -24.18 1.23
C VAL A 192 16.04 -25.14 0.32
N ALA A 193 15.37 -26.15 -0.24
CA ALA A 193 16.00 -27.15 -1.09
C ALA A 193 16.50 -26.58 -2.43
N GLY A 194 15.80 -25.58 -2.98
CA GLY A 194 16.17 -24.95 -4.26
C GLY A 194 17.17 -23.80 -4.15
N GLY A 195 17.26 -23.15 -2.99
CA GLY A 195 17.94 -21.85 -2.87
C GLY A 195 19.24 -21.82 -2.06
N ILE A 196 19.68 -22.92 -1.44
CA ILE A 196 20.72 -22.86 -0.39
C ILE A 196 21.86 -23.86 -0.62
N PRO A 197 23.14 -23.49 -0.34
CA PRO A 197 24.26 -24.43 -0.31
C PRO A 197 24.04 -25.62 0.65
N GLY A 198 24.47 -26.81 0.26
CA GLY A 198 24.19 -28.06 0.97
C GLY A 198 24.65 -28.10 2.44
N ASP A 199 25.77 -27.44 2.77
CA ASP A 199 26.30 -27.32 4.13
C ASP A 199 25.49 -26.37 5.02
N ALA A 200 24.75 -25.43 4.42
CA ALA A 200 23.87 -24.51 5.11
C ALA A 200 22.44 -25.04 5.30
N VAL A 201 21.99 -26.01 4.47
CA VAL A 201 20.61 -26.55 4.50
C VAL A 201 20.17 -26.95 5.91
N ARG A 202 20.95 -27.76 6.63
CA ARG A 202 20.57 -28.19 7.99
C ARG A 202 20.37 -27.01 8.95
N ALA A 203 21.33 -26.08 8.95
CA ALA A 203 21.30 -24.93 9.86
C ALA A 203 20.13 -23.99 9.56
N VAL A 204 19.79 -23.81 8.27
CA VAL A 204 18.64 -23.00 7.86
C VAL A 204 17.33 -23.72 8.18
N THR A 205 17.18 -24.99 7.82
CA THR A 205 15.99 -25.80 8.10
C THR A 205 15.64 -25.80 9.58
N GLU A 206 16.64 -25.95 10.45
CA GLU A 206 16.45 -25.87 11.90
C GLU A 206 15.88 -24.53 12.36
N GLN A 207 16.17 -23.42 11.66
CA GLN A 207 15.62 -22.10 11.96
C GLN A 207 14.25 -21.87 11.32
N VAL A 208 14.00 -22.36 10.11
CA VAL A 208 12.79 -21.98 9.34
C VAL A 208 11.63 -22.95 9.48
N LEU A 209 11.86 -24.20 9.88
CA LEU A 209 10.79 -25.20 10.11
C LEU A 209 10.37 -25.32 11.59
N GLN A 210 10.50 -24.24 12.36
CA GLN A 210 9.97 -24.18 13.74
C GLN A 210 8.59 -23.50 13.73
N PRO A 211 7.47 -24.20 14.01
CA PRO A 211 6.14 -23.61 13.97
C PRO A 211 5.97 -22.35 14.82
N ALA A 212 6.60 -22.31 16.01
CA ALA A 212 6.58 -21.14 16.90
C ALA A 212 7.15 -19.87 16.26
N ARG A 213 8.07 -20.00 15.31
CA ARG A 213 8.60 -18.86 14.56
C ARG A 213 7.60 -18.34 13.54
N TRP A 214 6.81 -19.22 12.93
CA TRP A 214 5.78 -18.81 11.98
C TRP A 214 4.71 -17.97 12.66
N ASP A 215 4.33 -18.33 13.88
CA ASP A 215 3.41 -17.52 14.68
C ASP A 215 4.02 -16.16 15.02
N THR A 216 5.31 -16.13 15.40
CA THR A 216 6.03 -14.88 15.67
C THR A 216 6.12 -13.98 14.43
N TRP A 217 6.39 -14.56 13.26
CA TRP A 217 6.45 -13.85 11.98
C TRP A 217 5.07 -13.38 11.51
N ALA A 218 4.02 -14.17 11.77
CA ALA A 218 2.64 -13.80 11.50
C ALA A 218 2.20 -12.61 12.37
N SER A 219 2.48 -12.63 13.67
CA SER A 219 2.21 -11.50 14.57
C SER A 219 2.97 -10.24 14.12
N ALA A 220 4.24 -10.36 13.74
CA ALA A 220 4.99 -9.23 13.20
C ALA A 220 4.39 -8.66 11.90
N ALA A 221 3.84 -9.52 11.03
CA ALA A 221 3.13 -9.07 9.82
C ALA A 221 1.81 -8.35 10.16
N GLU A 222 1.07 -8.84 11.16
CA GLU A 222 -0.15 -8.18 11.65
C GLU A 222 0.15 -6.82 12.27
N GLU A 223 1.20 -6.73 13.09
CA GLU A 223 1.68 -5.45 13.64
C GLU A 223 2.08 -4.47 12.54
N ALA A 224 2.78 -4.94 11.51
CA ALA A 224 3.15 -4.10 10.37
C ALA A 224 1.94 -3.62 9.58
N ARG A 225 0.95 -4.50 9.32
CA ARG A 225 -0.33 -4.12 8.68
C ARG A 225 -1.08 -3.10 9.52
N ALA A 226 -1.29 -3.38 10.79
CA ALA A 226 -1.96 -2.47 11.72
C ALA A 226 -1.24 -1.12 11.82
N ALA A 227 0.09 -1.10 11.75
CA ALA A 227 0.85 0.15 11.71
C ALA A 227 0.56 0.97 10.45
N VAL A 228 0.44 0.32 9.30
CA VAL A 228 0.18 0.98 8.01
C VAL A 228 -1.30 1.37 7.85
N ASP A 229 -2.23 0.61 8.46
CA ASP A 229 -3.68 0.86 8.41
C ASP A 229 -4.16 1.97 9.35
N ARG A 230 -3.27 2.50 10.21
CA ARG A 230 -3.60 3.62 11.12
C ARG A 230 -3.80 4.96 10.42
N GLY A 231 -3.40 5.10 9.16
CA GLY A 231 -3.47 6.36 8.42
C GLY A 231 -3.77 6.16 6.93
N GLN A 232 -3.92 7.26 6.19
CA GLN A 232 -4.05 7.21 4.74
C GLN A 232 -2.76 6.65 4.12
N GLN A 233 -2.93 5.66 3.27
CA GLN A 233 -1.84 4.97 2.58
C GLN A 233 -1.52 5.60 1.22
N GLN A 234 -2.46 6.37 0.68
CA GLN A 234 -2.40 6.94 -0.65
C GLN A 234 -2.03 8.42 -0.58
N LEU A 235 -1.03 8.81 -1.36
CA LEU A 235 -0.68 10.21 -1.58
C LEU A 235 -0.71 10.48 -3.08
N SER A 236 -1.71 11.22 -3.53
CA SER A 236 -1.89 11.61 -4.92
C SER A 236 -1.45 13.05 -5.15
N HIS A 237 -0.88 13.32 -6.33
CA HIS A 237 -0.70 14.68 -6.82
C HIS A 237 -1.46 14.87 -8.14
N GLY A 238 -2.01 16.07 -8.32
CA GLY A 238 -2.72 16.46 -9.54
C GLY A 238 -1.78 16.96 -10.63
N VAL A 239 -2.38 17.26 -11.79
CA VAL A 239 -1.73 18.01 -12.88
C VAL A 239 -1.36 19.39 -12.35
N ALA A 240 -0.10 19.80 -12.54
CA ALA A 240 0.33 21.15 -12.16
C ALA A 240 -0.57 22.19 -12.87
N PRO A 241 -1.13 23.19 -12.16
CA PRO A 241 -1.93 24.21 -12.82
C PRO A 241 -1.08 24.93 -13.87
N PRO A 242 -1.64 25.27 -15.05
CA PRO A 242 -0.90 25.99 -16.08
C PRO A 242 -0.36 27.31 -15.50
N PRO A 243 0.84 27.77 -15.93
CA PRO A 243 1.40 29.02 -15.45
C PRO A 243 0.40 30.16 -15.66
N PRO A 244 0.27 31.10 -14.72
CA PRO A 244 -0.62 32.23 -14.89
C PRO A 244 -0.24 32.98 -16.17
N PRO A 245 -1.22 33.45 -16.96
CA PRO A 245 -0.92 34.19 -18.18
C PRO A 245 -0.04 35.40 -17.84
N PRO A 246 0.94 35.74 -18.70
CA PRO A 246 1.79 36.90 -18.47
C PRO A 246 0.93 38.13 -18.23
N ALA A 247 1.26 38.91 -17.19
CA ALA A 247 0.53 40.12 -16.87
C ALA A 247 0.43 41.00 -18.11
N ALA A 248 -0.80 41.39 -18.48
CA ALA A 248 -1.03 42.24 -19.63
C ALA A 248 -0.16 43.50 -19.50
N PRO A 249 0.53 43.94 -20.58
CA PRO A 249 1.34 45.15 -20.51
C PRO A 249 0.46 46.31 -20.03
N ALA A 250 0.98 47.06 -19.06
CA ALA A 250 0.29 48.22 -18.51
C ALA A 250 -0.15 49.13 -19.68
N PRO A 251 -1.43 49.57 -19.73
CA PRO A 251 -1.89 50.42 -20.81
C PRO A 251 -1.04 51.69 -20.86
N ALA A 252 -0.58 52.04 -22.06
CA ALA A 252 0.20 53.25 -22.28
C ALA A 252 -0.56 54.46 -21.71
N PRO A 253 0.12 55.37 -21.00
CA PRO A 253 -0.53 56.53 -20.40
C PRO A 253 -1.26 57.32 -21.49
N ALA A 254 -2.56 57.54 -21.28
CA ALA A 254 -3.40 58.30 -22.19
C ALA A 254 -2.80 59.71 -22.39
N PRO A 255 -2.75 60.24 -23.63
CA PRO A 255 -2.25 61.58 -23.88
C PRO A 255 -3.11 62.61 -23.12
N ALA A 256 -2.44 63.58 -22.50
CA ALA A 256 -3.05 64.64 -21.72
C ALA A 256 -4.11 65.39 -22.56
N PRO A 257 -5.35 65.55 -22.05
CA PRO A 257 -6.39 66.26 -22.79
C PRO A 257 -6.05 67.75 -22.92
N ALA A 258 -6.26 68.27 -24.14
CA ALA A 258 -6.18 69.70 -24.44
C ALA A 258 -7.23 70.50 -23.62
N PRO A 259 -6.93 71.74 -23.22
CA PRO A 259 -7.82 72.54 -22.38
C PRO A 259 -9.16 72.82 -23.08
N ALA A 260 -10.25 72.46 -22.41
CA ALA A 260 -11.61 72.73 -22.88
C ALA A 260 -11.99 74.21 -22.67
N PRO A 261 -12.74 74.82 -23.60
CA PRO A 261 -13.24 76.18 -23.45
C PRO A 261 -14.40 76.25 -22.46
N ASN A 262 -14.39 77.32 -21.67
CA ASN A 262 -15.36 77.70 -20.66
C ASN A 262 -16.78 77.76 -21.23
N ARG A 263 -17.72 76.97 -20.70
CA ARG A 263 -19.16 77.08 -21.02
C ARG A 263 -19.99 77.17 -19.74
N ALA A 264 -20.95 78.08 -19.80
CA ALA A 264 -21.88 78.50 -18.76
C ALA A 264 -22.77 77.36 -18.22
N PRO A 265 -23.26 77.46 -16.97
CA PRO A 265 -24.06 76.42 -16.33
C PRO A 265 -25.47 76.31 -16.97
N ALA A 266 -25.86 75.08 -17.32
CA ALA A 266 -27.21 74.72 -17.72
C ALA A 266 -28.00 74.13 -16.53
N PRO A 267 -29.33 74.29 -16.47
CA PRO A 267 -30.14 74.03 -15.28
C PRO A 267 -30.43 72.55 -15.03
N ALA A 268 -30.74 72.24 -13.76
CA ALA A 268 -30.95 70.92 -13.20
C ALA A 268 -32.11 70.14 -13.86
N PRO A 269 -31.90 68.86 -14.27
CA PRO A 269 -32.99 67.98 -14.63
C PRO A 269 -33.62 67.27 -13.42
N VAL A 270 -34.94 67.15 -13.51
CA VAL A 270 -35.91 66.55 -12.58
C VAL A 270 -35.69 65.02 -12.42
N PRO A 271 -35.94 64.42 -11.23
CA PRO A 271 -35.80 62.98 -11.03
C PRO A 271 -36.75 62.14 -11.90
N ALA A 272 -36.22 61.12 -12.56
CA ALA A 272 -37.00 60.12 -13.30
C ALA A 272 -37.65 59.08 -12.34
N PRO A 273 -38.82 58.52 -12.68
CA PRO A 273 -39.57 57.62 -11.81
C PRO A 273 -39.00 56.21 -11.70
N ILE A 274 -39.24 55.59 -10.54
CA ILE A 274 -38.85 54.24 -10.13
C ILE A 274 -39.57 53.18 -11.00
N PRO A 275 -38.86 52.22 -11.61
CA PRO A 275 -39.50 51.08 -12.28
C PRO A 275 -40.19 50.13 -11.29
N ALA A 276 -41.41 49.71 -11.62
CA ALA A 276 -42.19 48.72 -10.88
C ALA A 276 -41.56 47.31 -10.96
N PRO A 277 -41.70 46.47 -9.92
CA PRO A 277 -41.14 45.13 -9.91
C PRO A 277 -41.83 44.20 -10.91
N ILE A 278 -41.02 43.48 -11.68
CA ILE A 278 -41.41 42.44 -12.62
C ILE A 278 -41.91 41.21 -11.82
N PRO A 279 -43.10 40.65 -12.11
CA PRO A 279 -43.56 39.43 -11.45
C PRO A 279 -42.68 38.22 -11.76
N ALA A 280 -42.43 37.39 -10.75
CA ALA A 280 -41.70 36.13 -10.88
C ALA A 280 -42.46 35.12 -11.78
N PRO A 281 -41.76 34.38 -12.66
CA PRO A 281 -42.39 33.34 -13.47
C PRO A 281 -42.89 32.18 -12.61
N ILE A 282 -44.12 31.73 -12.91
CA ILE A 282 -44.78 30.58 -12.31
C ILE A 282 -44.05 29.30 -12.78
N PRO A 283 -43.61 28.41 -11.87
CA PRO A 283 -43.03 27.12 -12.26
C PRO A 283 -44.03 26.24 -13.02
N ALA A 284 -43.56 25.61 -14.10
CA ALA A 284 -44.32 24.66 -14.89
C ALA A 284 -44.69 23.40 -14.05
N PRO A 285 -45.83 22.73 -14.33
CA PRO A 285 -46.23 21.52 -13.61
C PRO A 285 -45.22 20.38 -13.79
N VAL A 286 -44.92 19.71 -12.68
CA VAL A 286 -44.10 18.50 -12.62
C VAL A 286 -44.85 17.36 -13.33
N PRO A 287 -44.24 16.65 -14.30
CA PRO A 287 -44.84 15.47 -14.92
C PRO A 287 -45.09 14.36 -13.90
N ALA A 288 -46.24 13.67 -14.02
CA ALA A 288 -46.58 12.53 -13.20
C ALA A 288 -45.55 11.39 -13.34
N PRO A 289 -45.18 10.70 -12.24
CA PRO A 289 -44.23 9.59 -12.31
C PRO A 289 -44.80 8.43 -13.13
N ALA A 290 -43.95 7.90 -14.03
CA ALA A 290 -44.24 6.72 -14.82
C ALA A 290 -44.46 5.49 -13.91
N PRO A 291 -45.33 4.55 -14.31
CA PRO A 291 -45.62 3.35 -13.53
C PRO A 291 -44.36 2.49 -13.35
N VAL A 292 -44.16 2.03 -12.11
CA VAL A 292 -43.07 1.14 -11.70
C VAL A 292 -43.27 -0.24 -12.36
N PRO A 293 -42.27 -0.78 -13.07
CA PRO A 293 -42.33 -2.13 -13.61
C PRO A 293 -42.49 -3.17 -12.50
N VAL A 294 -43.42 -4.10 -12.70
CA VAL A 294 -43.59 -5.27 -11.83
C VAL A 294 -42.33 -6.13 -11.89
N PRO A 295 -41.74 -6.56 -10.75
CA PRO A 295 -40.56 -7.42 -10.76
C PRO A 295 -40.85 -8.73 -11.48
N VAL A 296 -40.06 -9.01 -12.53
CA VAL A 296 -40.00 -10.32 -13.16
C VAL A 296 -39.37 -11.30 -12.16
N PRO A 297 -39.92 -12.51 -11.95
CA PRO A 297 -39.33 -13.50 -11.06
C PRO A 297 -37.88 -13.79 -11.45
N VAL A 298 -36.96 -13.62 -10.50
CA VAL A 298 -35.55 -13.97 -10.66
C VAL A 298 -35.44 -15.51 -10.76
N PRO A 299 -34.75 -16.06 -11.78
CA PRO A 299 -34.48 -17.48 -11.86
C PRO A 299 -33.75 -17.96 -10.60
N VAL A 300 -34.24 -19.06 -10.01
CA VAL A 300 -33.58 -19.72 -8.88
C VAL A 300 -32.18 -20.14 -9.33
N PRO A 301 -31.11 -19.77 -8.60
CA PRO A 301 -29.76 -20.18 -8.95
C PRO A 301 -29.64 -21.71 -8.91
N PRO A 302 -28.82 -22.31 -9.78
CA PRO A 302 -28.58 -23.75 -9.76
C PRO A 302 -28.03 -24.18 -8.39
N PRO A 303 -28.32 -25.41 -7.94
CA PRO A 303 -27.80 -25.92 -6.68
C PRO A 303 -26.27 -25.85 -6.67
N VAL A 304 -25.73 -25.26 -5.61
CA VAL A 304 -24.29 -25.24 -5.33
C VAL A 304 -23.81 -26.69 -5.20
N PRO A 305 -22.76 -27.12 -5.92
CA PRO A 305 -22.22 -28.47 -5.76
C PRO A 305 -21.78 -28.68 -4.31
N PRO A 306 -21.92 -29.90 -3.76
CA PRO A 306 -21.48 -30.18 -2.41
C PRO A 306 -19.98 -29.87 -2.28
N ALA A 307 -19.62 -29.11 -1.24
CA ALA A 307 -18.23 -28.89 -0.88
C ALA A 307 -17.53 -30.26 -0.72
N ALA A 308 -16.37 -30.42 -1.35
CA ALA A 308 -15.57 -31.64 -1.23
C ALA A 308 -15.28 -31.92 0.26
N ASP A 309 -15.23 -33.19 0.66
CA ASP A 309 -14.88 -33.57 2.04
C ASP A 309 -13.45 -33.11 2.33
N PRO A 310 -13.22 -32.17 3.27
CA PRO A 310 -11.88 -31.69 3.60
C PRO A 310 -10.93 -32.81 4.03
N ARG A 311 -11.44 -33.96 4.50
CA ARG A 311 -10.63 -35.12 4.87
C ARG A 311 -10.10 -35.87 3.65
N GLU A 312 -10.86 -35.91 2.55
CA GLU A 312 -10.41 -36.54 1.31
C GLU A 312 -9.36 -35.67 0.61
N GLU A 313 -9.57 -34.35 0.61
CA GLU A 313 -8.59 -33.39 0.12
C GLU A 313 -7.28 -33.48 0.91
N PHE A 314 -7.36 -33.52 2.24
CA PHE A 314 -6.19 -33.70 3.10
C PHE A 314 -5.48 -35.05 2.86
N ARG A 315 -6.22 -36.14 2.68
CA ARG A 315 -5.62 -37.46 2.36
C ARG A 315 -4.91 -37.45 1.02
N ARG A 316 -5.52 -36.86 0.00
CA ARG A 316 -4.93 -36.74 -1.33
C ARG A 316 -3.64 -35.92 -1.25
N TRP A 317 -3.67 -34.80 -0.55
CA TRP A 317 -2.48 -33.98 -0.37
C TRP A 317 -1.36 -34.71 0.41
N LEU A 318 -1.69 -35.51 1.43
CA LEU A 318 -0.71 -36.37 2.11
C LEU A 318 -0.08 -37.44 1.19
N GLN A 319 -0.85 -37.97 0.23
CA GLN A 319 -0.34 -38.93 -0.75
C GLN A 319 0.60 -38.25 -1.75
N GLU A 320 0.21 -37.08 -2.27
CA GLU A 320 1.05 -36.27 -3.17
C GLU A 320 2.39 -35.93 -2.50
N LEU A 321 2.37 -35.55 -1.22
CA LEU A 321 3.59 -35.32 -0.45
C LEU A 321 4.46 -36.57 -0.28
N ALA A 322 3.87 -37.72 0.00
CA ALA A 322 4.63 -38.96 0.16
C ALA A 322 5.38 -39.31 -1.12
N GLU A 323 4.72 -39.17 -2.28
CA GLU A 323 5.33 -39.38 -3.59
C GLU A 323 6.45 -38.38 -3.90
N GLU A 324 6.31 -37.12 -3.46
CA GLU A 324 7.35 -36.10 -3.62
C GLU A 324 8.58 -36.37 -2.74
N VAL A 325 8.36 -36.79 -1.49
CA VAL A 325 9.45 -37.19 -0.59
C VAL A 325 10.22 -38.39 -1.14
N ASP A 326 9.53 -39.38 -1.70
CA ASP A 326 10.19 -40.55 -2.29
C ASP A 326 10.98 -40.17 -3.55
N ARG A 327 10.43 -39.31 -4.43
CA ARG A 327 11.18 -38.75 -5.57
C ARG A 327 12.46 -38.03 -5.11
N PHE A 328 12.37 -37.23 -4.05
CA PHE A 328 13.54 -36.53 -3.52
C PHE A 328 14.60 -37.49 -2.96
N ARG A 329 14.18 -38.53 -2.23
CA ARG A 329 15.09 -39.56 -1.70
C ARG A 329 15.80 -40.32 -2.80
N ASP A 330 15.09 -40.66 -3.87
CA ASP A 330 15.65 -41.38 -5.01
C ASP A 330 16.65 -40.50 -5.77
N GLY A 331 16.31 -39.23 -6.03
CA GLY A 331 17.26 -38.27 -6.60
C GLY A 331 18.51 -38.08 -5.74
N ALA A 332 18.37 -38.03 -4.40
CA ALA A 332 19.52 -37.94 -3.48
C ALA A 332 20.36 -39.23 -3.42
N ARG A 333 19.79 -40.38 -3.74
CA ARG A 333 20.52 -41.64 -3.88
C ARG A 333 21.30 -41.67 -5.19
N GLU A 334 20.64 -41.35 -6.31
CA GLU A 334 21.27 -41.27 -7.63
C GLU A 334 22.43 -40.27 -7.65
N TRP A 335 22.25 -39.09 -7.05
CA TRP A 335 23.32 -38.10 -6.95
C TRP A 335 24.54 -38.64 -6.19
N ARG A 336 24.32 -39.36 -5.07
CA ARG A 336 25.39 -39.98 -4.28
C ARG A 336 26.10 -41.09 -5.04
N GLU A 337 25.39 -41.88 -5.84
CA GLU A 337 26.01 -42.93 -6.66
C GLU A 337 26.88 -42.32 -7.78
N GLN A 338 26.40 -41.26 -8.42
CA GLN A 338 27.12 -40.57 -9.50
C GLN A 338 28.37 -39.82 -9.00
N HIS A 339 28.29 -39.21 -7.82
CA HIS A 339 29.35 -38.33 -7.30
C HIS A 339 30.20 -38.97 -6.19
N GLY A 340 29.72 -40.04 -5.54
CA GLY A 340 30.41 -40.72 -4.44
C GLY A 340 31.51 -41.70 -4.88
N HIS A 341 31.49 -42.19 -6.12
CA HIS A 341 32.49 -43.15 -6.61
C HIS A 341 33.79 -42.52 -7.13
N ARG A 342 33.90 -41.18 -7.23
CA ARG A 342 35.10 -40.51 -7.77
C ARG A 342 36.24 -40.25 -6.76
N GLY A 343 36.06 -40.57 -5.48
CA GLY A 343 37.05 -40.27 -4.43
C GLY A 343 38.00 -41.40 -4.02
N GLY A 344 37.88 -42.61 -4.61
CA GLY A 344 38.49 -43.82 -4.07
C GLY A 344 39.72 -44.38 -4.80
N GLY A 345 40.42 -43.61 -5.63
CA GLY A 345 41.54 -44.15 -6.43
C GLY A 345 42.66 -43.15 -6.70
N ARG A 346 43.63 -43.09 -5.78
CA ARG A 346 45.05 -42.67 -5.92
C ARG A 346 45.73 -42.94 -4.58
N ASP A 347 46.87 -43.60 -4.40
CA ASP A 347 47.87 -44.19 -5.30
C ASP A 347 48.59 -45.32 -4.52
N GLY A 348 48.96 -46.38 -5.22
CA GLY A 348 50.10 -47.24 -4.89
C GLY A 348 51.25 -46.95 -5.86
#